data_AF-A0A9X8HMS7-F1
#
_entry.id   AF-A0A9X8HMS7-F1
#
_cell.length_a   1.000
_cell.length_b   1.000
_cell.length_c   1.000
_cell.angle_alpha   90.00
_cell.angle_beta   90.00
_cell.angle_gamma   90.00
#
_symmetry.space_group_name_H-M   'P 1'
#
loop_
_entity.id
_entity.type
_entity.pdbx_description
1 polymer ?
#
loop_
_entity_poly.entity_id
_entity_poly.type
_entity_poly.pdbx_seq_one_letter_code
_entity_poly.pdbx_strand_id
1 'polypeptide(L)'
;MIDNQIIAGAQRQAELEAAKAAFFASGGRVVELQGFNYKPRPPKAAGSDQIFSIKSEAQKKRAAEARRIVEIREMSKTMTQAEVMEATRLSRKQLFKLSEKYGIAFQSAKAREHDECRRRREELSGFVRYCAEEQGMNRTDTAEALGVSRALISTIQKEFDIKFQAAQ
;
A
#
# COMPACT_ATOMS: atom_id res chain seq x y z
N MET A 1 -53.52 2.95 9.39
CA MET A 1 -52.46 3.85 9.90
C MET A 1 -51.77 4.55 8.73
N ILE A 2 -52.43 5.50 8.07
CA ILE A 2 -51.84 6.34 7.00
C ILE A 2 -52.07 7.85 7.29
N ASP A 3 -52.77 8.17 8.38
CA ASP A 3 -53.37 9.50 8.57
C ASP A 3 -52.41 10.59 9.10
N ASN A 4 -51.22 10.23 9.61
CA ASN A 4 -50.32 11.20 10.27
C ASN A 4 -49.44 12.02 9.30
N GLN A 5 -49.10 11.52 8.11
CA GLN A 5 -48.18 12.24 7.20
C GLN A 5 -48.89 13.33 6.37
N ILE A 6 -50.16 13.12 6.02
CA ILE A 6 -50.97 14.09 5.28
C ILE A 6 -51.28 15.32 6.15
N ILE A 7 -51.58 15.09 7.44
CA ILE A 7 -51.82 16.16 8.43
C ILE A 7 -50.55 16.98 8.65
N ALA A 8 -49.38 16.34 8.76
CA ALA A 8 -48.09 17.03 8.91
C ALA A 8 -47.71 17.88 7.68
N GLY A 9 -48.02 17.41 6.47
CA GLY A 9 -47.83 18.19 5.24
C GLY A 9 -48.71 19.43 5.18
N ALA A 10 -49.99 19.29 5.54
CA ALA A 10 -50.95 20.39 5.57
C ALA A 10 -50.57 21.45 6.63
N GLN A 11 -50.15 21.03 7.82
CA GLN A 11 -49.65 21.93 8.87
C GLN A 11 -48.42 22.70 8.40
N ARG A 12 -47.44 22.01 7.81
CA ARG A 12 -46.23 22.64 7.29
C ARG A 12 -46.52 23.65 6.17
N GLN A 13 -47.49 23.36 5.31
CA GLN A 13 -47.89 24.27 4.25
C GLN A 13 -48.58 25.52 4.83
N ALA A 14 -49.46 25.36 5.81
CA ALA A 14 -50.12 26.46 6.49
C ALA A 14 -49.12 27.37 7.23
N GLU A 15 -48.11 26.80 7.88
CA GLU A 15 -47.03 27.56 8.52
C GLU A 15 -46.21 28.37 7.51
N LEU A 16 -45.88 27.77 6.35
CA LEU A 16 -45.16 28.47 5.28
C LEU A 16 -45.98 29.61 4.68
N GLU A 17 -47.28 29.43 4.51
CA GLU A 17 -48.19 30.46 4.00
C GLU A 17 -48.36 31.61 5.00
N ALA A 18 -48.50 31.29 6.29
CA ALA A 18 -48.53 32.30 7.35
C ALA A 18 -47.22 33.10 7.41
N ALA A 19 -46.07 32.42 7.31
CA ALA A 19 -44.76 33.08 7.29
C ALA A 19 -44.57 33.99 6.06
N LYS A 20 -45.02 33.54 4.87
CA LYS A 20 -45.02 34.38 3.66
C LYS A 20 -45.92 35.59 3.82
N ALA A 21 -47.15 35.39 4.33
CA ALA A 21 -48.09 36.48 4.56
C ALA A 21 -47.54 37.52 5.55
N ALA A 22 -46.92 37.06 6.64
CA ALA A 22 -46.25 37.94 7.61
C ALA A 22 -45.09 38.74 7.00
N PHE A 23 -44.28 38.10 6.13
CA PHE A 23 -43.18 38.76 5.41
C PHE A 23 -43.68 39.84 4.45
N PHE A 24 -44.78 39.60 3.74
CA PHE A 24 -45.38 40.62 2.87
C PHE A 24 -46.11 41.71 3.67
N ALA A 25 -46.77 41.36 4.78
CA ALA A 25 -47.46 42.31 5.65
C ALA A 25 -46.49 43.28 6.37
N SER A 26 -45.27 42.83 6.68
CA SER A 26 -44.20 43.69 7.21
C SER A 26 -43.52 44.58 6.16
N GLY A 27 -43.97 44.51 4.90
CA GLY A 27 -43.47 45.32 3.79
C GLY A 27 -42.31 44.70 3.00
N GLY A 28 -41.99 43.42 3.25
CA GLY A 28 -40.98 42.67 2.51
C GLY A 28 -41.34 42.55 1.01
N ARG A 29 -40.35 42.73 0.14
CA ARG A 29 -40.49 42.54 -1.32
C ARG A 29 -39.51 41.47 -1.77
N VAL A 30 -39.99 40.56 -2.63
CA VAL A 30 -39.09 39.63 -3.32
C VAL A 30 -38.35 40.41 -4.39
N VAL A 31 -37.02 40.37 -4.36
CA VAL A 31 -36.17 41.00 -5.36
C VAL A 31 -35.46 39.88 -6.12
N GLU A 32 -35.70 39.82 -7.43
CA GLU A 32 -34.84 39.04 -8.32
C GLU A 32 -33.51 39.78 -8.49
N LEU A 33 -32.43 39.15 -8.03
CA LEU A 33 -31.09 39.63 -8.32
C LEU A 33 -30.81 39.43 -9.81
N GLN A 34 -30.27 40.45 -10.48
CA GLN A 34 -29.83 40.31 -11.87
C GLN A 34 -28.85 39.15 -11.99
N GLY A 35 -29.07 38.30 -12.99
CA GLY A 35 -28.22 37.15 -13.27
C GLY A 35 -26.76 37.56 -13.47
N PHE A 36 -25.84 36.66 -13.10
CA PHE A 36 -24.41 36.89 -13.29
C PHE A 36 -24.09 36.99 -14.79
N ASN A 37 -23.53 38.12 -15.21
CA ASN A 37 -22.98 38.26 -16.56
C ASN A 37 -21.67 37.47 -16.65
N TYR A 38 -21.72 36.28 -17.25
CA TYR A 38 -20.54 35.47 -17.50
C TYR A 38 -19.57 36.22 -18.41
N LYS A 39 -18.39 36.58 -17.87
CA LYS A 39 -17.25 37.05 -18.66
C LYS A 39 -16.32 35.88 -18.92
N PRO A 40 -16.06 35.51 -20.19
CA PRO A 40 -15.09 34.47 -20.49
C PRO A 40 -13.73 34.84 -19.91
N ARG A 41 -13.01 33.84 -19.41
CA ARG A 41 -11.66 34.02 -18.89
C ARG A 41 -10.80 34.69 -19.98
N PRO A 42 -10.03 35.75 -19.67
CA PRO A 42 -9.15 36.37 -20.64
C PRO A 42 -8.25 35.30 -21.28
N PRO A 43 -8.01 35.37 -22.60
CA PRO A 43 -7.03 34.51 -23.24
C PRO A 43 -5.70 34.68 -22.51
N LYS A 44 -5.05 33.57 -22.17
CA LYS A 44 -3.71 33.61 -21.56
C LYS A 44 -2.81 34.41 -22.50
N ALA A 45 -2.12 35.41 -21.97
CA ALA A 45 -1.23 36.27 -22.76
C ALA A 45 -0.33 35.39 -23.65
N ALA A 46 -0.42 35.60 -24.96
CA ALA A 46 0.43 34.94 -25.93
C ALA A 46 1.80 35.62 -25.91
N GLY A 47 2.65 35.22 -24.97
CA GLY A 47 4.05 35.61 -24.93
C GLY A 47 4.75 35.11 -23.67
N SER A 48 5.97 34.58 -23.70
CA SER A 48 6.76 34.03 -24.82
C SER A 48 8.06 33.38 -24.33
N ASP A 49 8.46 33.54 -23.05
CA ASP A 49 9.73 32.94 -22.57
C ASP A 49 9.56 31.84 -21.51
N GLN A 50 8.51 31.92 -20.68
CA GLN A 50 8.30 30.95 -19.60
C GLN A 50 7.96 29.54 -20.11
N ILE A 51 7.29 29.42 -21.26
CA ILE A 51 6.93 28.11 -21.83
C ILE A 51 8.18 27.39 -22.38
N PHE A 52 9.11 28.12 -23.01
CA PHE A 52 10.36 27.55 -23.50
C PHE A 52 11.32 27.19 -22.36
N SER A 53 11.38 28.01 -21.31
CA SER A 53 12.22 27.71 -20.13
C SER A 53 11.71 26.50 -19.33
N ILE A 54 10.38 26.34 -19.18
CA ILE A 54 9.81 25.14 -18.54
C ILE A 54 10.08 23.89 -19.37
N LYS A 55 9.97 23.97 -20.70
CA LYS A 55 10.30 22.86 -21.61
C LYS A 55 11.78 22.48 -21.50
N SER A 56 12.69 23.45 -21.41
CA SER A 56 14.13 23.18 -21.31
C SER A 56 14.52 22.58 -19.96
N GLU A 57 13.96 23.04 -18.85
CA GLU A 57 14.17 22.45 -17.52
C GLU A 57 13.59 21.03 -17.41
N ALA A 58 12.41 20.80 -17.99
CA ALA A 58 11.84 19.46 -18.06
C ALA A 58 12.71 18.49 -18.88
N GLN A 59 13.29 18.97 -19.99
CA GLN A 59 14.24 18.19 -20.79
C GLN A 59 15.52 17.87 -20.03
N LYS A 60 16.10 18.84 -19.31
CA LYS A 60 17.27 18.60 -18.44
C LYS A 60 16.98 17.56 -17.37
N LYS A 61 15.81 17.63 -16.72
CA LYS A 61 15.39 16.64 -15.71
C LYS A 61 15.25 15.24 -16.31
N ARG A 62 14.65 15.12 -17.51
CA ARG A 62 14.54 13.84 -18.22
C ARG A 62 15.91 13.28 -18.61
N ALA A 63 16.81 14.12 -19.09
CA ALA A 63 18.17 13.71 -19.42
C ALA A 63 18.96 13.24 -18.18
N ALA A 64 18.80 13.94 -17.05
CA ALA A 64 19.40 13.53 -15.78
C ALA A 64 18.81 12.21 -15.26
N GLU A 65 17.50 12.02 -15.36
CA GLU A 65 16.83 10.76 -15.01
C GLU A 65 17.34 9.61 -15.89
N ALA A 66 17.44 9.82 -17.21
CA ALA A 66 17.95 8.82 -18.15
C ALA A 66 19.39 8.37 -17.82
N ARG A 67 20.28 9.32 -17.48
CA ARG A 67 21.66 9.00 -17.06
C ARG A 67 21.68 8.14 -15.79
N ARG A 68 20.89 8.51 -14.78
CA ARG A 68 20.77 7.74 -13.54
C ARG A 68 20.24 6.33 -13.78
N ILE A 69 19.30 6.16 -14.69
CA ILE A 69 18.72 4.85 -15.02
C ILE A 69 19.76 3.94 -15.66
N VAL A 70 20.58 4.46 -16.57
CA VAL A 70 21.68 3.69 -17.18
C VAL A 70 22.65 3.21 -16.09
N GLU A 71 23.02 4.10 -15.17
CA GLU A 71 23.89 3.76 -14.05
C GLU A 71 23.27 2.66 -13.16
N ILE A 72 22.01 2.84 -12.74
CA ILE A 72 21.27 1.88 -11.91
C ILE A 72 21.15 0.53 -12.62
N ARG A 73 20.97 0.52 -13.95
CA ARG A 73 20.85 -0.70 -14.74
C ARG A 73 22.17 -1.47 -14.82
N GLU A 74 23.31 -0.79 -14.89
CA GLU A 74 24.60 -1.45 -14.81
C GLU A 74 24.85 -2.00 -13.40
N MET A 75 24.55 -1.21 -12.36
CA MET A 75 24.65 -1.67 -10.96
C MET A 75 23.72 -2.85 -10.67
N SER A 76 22.50 -2.88 -11.21
CA SER A 76 21.52 -3.93 -10.91
C SER A 76 21.92 -5.32 -11.40
N LYS A 77 22.84 -5.40 -12.38
CA LYS A 77 23.37 -6.69 -12.88
C LYS A 77 24.27 -7.37 -11.85
N THR A 78 25.01 -6.59 -11.07
CA THR A 78 26.06 -7.07 -10.16
C THR A 78 25.68 -6.96 -8.70
N MET A 79 24.85 -5.98 -8.34
CA MET A 79 24.52 -5.61 -6.96
C MET A 79 23.07 -5.96 -6.62
N THR A 80 22.85 -6.22 -5.33
CA THR A 80 21.52 -6.37 -4.73
C THR A 80 20.83 -5.02 -4.57
N GLN A 81 19.51 -5.01 -4.41
CA GLN A 81 18.76 -3.76 -4.23
C GLN A 81 19.28 -2.93 -3.04
N ALA A 82 19.70 -3.57 -1.95
CA ALA A 82 20.24 -2.89 -0.77
C ALA A 82 21.59 -2.21 -1.07
N GLU A 83 22.48 -2.91 -1.77
CA GLU A 83 23.78 -2.36 -2.17
C GLU A 83 23.63 -1.18 -3.14
N VAL A 84 22.64 -1.23 -4.05
CA VAL A 84 22.32 -0.08 -4.92
C VAL A 84 21.77 1.11 -4.13
N MET A 85 21.01 0.88 -3.05
CA MET A 85 20.57 1.96 -2.18
C MET A 85 21.75 2.70 -1.54
N GLU A 86 22.74 1.95 -1.04
CA GLU A 86 23.94 2.52 -0.43
C GLU A 86 24.79 3.29 -1.45
N ALA A 87 24.96 2.74 -2.66
CA ALA A 87 25.73 3.38 -3.72
C ALA A 87 25.07 4.67 -4.25
N THR A 88 23.75 4.65 -4.46
CA THR A 88 23.01 5.75 -5.10
C THR A 88 22.39 6.75 -4.13
N ARG A 89 22.35 6.42 -2.83
CA ARG A 89 21.60 7.13 -1.78
C ARG A 89 20.11 7.32 -2.11
N LEU A 90 19.56 6.45 -2.95
CA LEU A 90 18.15 6.43 -3.27
C LEU A 90 17.40 5.55 -2.27
N SER A 91 16.22 6.00 -1.86
CA SER A 91 15.36 5.17 -1.02
C SER A 91 14.87 3.93 -1.76
N ARG A 92 14.56 2.87 -1.01
CA ARG A 92 13.97 1.63 -1.56
C ARG A 92 12.75 1.89 -2.42
N LYS A 93 11.88 2.82 -1.99
CA LYS A 93 10.66 3.19 -2.71
C LYS A 93 10.97 3.87 -4.05
N GLN A 94 12.01 4.70 -4.12
CA GLN A 94 12.43 5.32 -5.38
C GLN A 94 12.98 4.29 -6.35
N LEU A 95 13.85 3.37 -5.88
CA LEU A 95 14.36 2.28 -6.70
C LEU A 95 13.24 1.35 -7.18
N PHE A 96 12.24 1.07 -6.34
CA PHE A 96 11.07 0.27 -6.72
C PHE A 96 10.28 0.93 -7.86
N LYS A 97 9.98 2.24 -7.74
CA LYS A 97 9.30 2.98 -8.83
C LYS A 97 10.09 3.01 -10.12
N LEU A 98 11.42 3.17 -10.03
CA LEU A 98 12.30 3.13 -11.20
C LEU A 98 12.34 1.72 -11.80
N SER A 99 12.35 0.68 -10.97
CA SER A 99 12.28 -0.72 -11.39
C SER A 99 10.99 -1.03 -12.14
N GLU A 100 9.82 -0.64 -11.61
CA GLU A 100 8.52 -0.82 -12.28
C GLU A 100 8.46 -0.05 -13.61
N LYS A 101 8.91 1.21 -13.61
CA LYS A 101 8.81 2.09 -14.77
C LYS A 101 9.74 1.66 -15.92
N TYR A 102 10.93 1.14 -15.60
CA TYR A 102 11.98 0.85 -16.60
C TYR A 102 12.34 -0.64 -16.71
N GLY A 103 11.61 -1.53 -16.02
CA GLY A 103 11.80 -2.98 -16.08
C GLY A 103 13.19 -3.42 -15.57
N ILE A 104 13.66 -2.83 -14.47
CA ILE A 104 14.98 -3.15 -13.91
C ILE A 104 14.82 -4.20 -12.82
N ALA A 105 15.47 -5.35 -12.98
CA ALA A 105 15.59 -6.36 -11.93
C ALA A 105 16.96 -6.25 -11.23
N PHE A 106 16.95 -6.37 -9.91
CA PHE A 106 18.16 -6.42 -9.08
C PHE A 106 18.50 -7.87 -8.74
N GLN A 107 19.78 -8.14 -8.45
CA GLN A 107 20.17 -9.44 -7.89
C GLN A 107 19.45 -9.67 -6.56
N SER A 108 19.02 -10.92 -6.32
CA SER A 108 18.47 -11.26 -5.00
C SER A 108 19.59 -11.14 -3.97
N ALA A 109 19.27 -10.63 -2.78
CA ALA A 109 20.15 -10.85 -1.65
C ALA A 109 20.37 -12.37 -1.55
N LYS A 110 21.63 -12.80 -1.44
CA LYS A 110 21.95 -14.23 -1.25
C LYS A 110 21.13 -14.75 -0.07
N ALA A 111 20.71 -16.01 -0.19
CA ALA A 111 19.77 -16.74 0.66
C ALA A 111 20.22 -16.94 2.13
N ARG A 112 20.99 -16.01 2.70
CA ARG A 112 21.66 -16.12 4.00
C ARG A 112 20.66 -16.39 5.13
N GLU A 113 19.49 -15.74 5.10
CA GLU A 113 18.42 -16.01 6.07
C GLU A 113 17.75 -17.37 5.86
N HIS A 114 17.65 -17.85 4.61
CA HIS A 114 17.07 -19.16 4.31
C HIS A 114 18.02 -20.29 4.72
N ASP A 115 19.32 -20.11 4.50
CA ASP A 115 20.36 -21.08 4.87
C ASP A 115 20.54 -21.16 6.40
N GLU A 116 20.48 -20.03 7.11
CA GLU A 116 20.49 -20.02 8.58
C GLU A 116 19.24 -20.66 9.17
N CYS A 117 18.06 -20.35 8.61
CA CYS A 117 16.81 -21.01 9.00
C CYS A 117 16.85 -22.52 8.75
N ARG A 118 17.46 -22.96 7.64
CA ARG A 118 17.62 -24.39 7.31
C ARG A 118 18.60 -25.06 8.28
N ARG A 119 19.76 -24.45 8.55
CA ARG A 119 20.74 -24.96 9.52
C ARG A 119 20.13 -25.14 10.91
N ARG A 120 19.37 -24.15 11.38
CA ARG A 120 18.68 -24.25 12.68
C ARG A 120 17.68 -25.41 12.72
N ARG A 121 16.99 -25.69 11.62
CA ARG A 121 16.09 -26.85 11.50
C ARG A 121 16.85 -28.17 11.48
N GLU A 122 18.02 -28.20 10.84
CA GLU A 122 18.92 -29.36 10.83
C GLU A 122 19.45 -29.67 12.24
N GLU A 123 19.90 -28.66 12.99
CA GLU A 123 20.29 -28.81 14.40
C GLU A 123 19.14 -29.34 15.27
N LEU A 124 17.94 -28.78 15.10
CA LEU A 124 16.73 -29.24 15.81
C LEU A 124 16.31 -30.66 15.41
N SER A 125 16.59 -31.09 14.18
CA SER A 125 16.16 -32.40 13.66
C SER A 125 16.68 -33.57 14.49
N GLY A 126 17.89 -33.46 15.06
CA GLY A 126 18.46 -34.48 15.93
C GLY A 126 17.67 -34.65 17.23
N PHE A 127 17.32 -33.53 17.88
CA PHE A 127 16.50 -33.53 19.10
C PHE A 127 15.07 -34.03 18.82
N VAL A 128 14.50 -33.61 17.69
CA VAL A 128 13.18 -34.06 17.26
C VAL A 128 13.16 -35.57 17.00
N ARG A 129 14.21 -36.12 16.38
CA ARG A 129 14.36 -37.57 16.17
C ARG A 129 14.49 -38.32 17.51
N TYR A 130 15.30 -37.80 18.43
CA TYR A 130 15.43 -38.37 19.78
C TYR A 130 14.09 -38.44 20.51
N CYS A 131 13.30 -37.35 20.50
CA CYS A 131 11.98 -37.35 21.12
C CYS A 131 10.99 -38.33 20.43
N ALA A 132 11.06 -38.47 19.11
CA ALA A 132 10.17 -39.36 18.36
C ALA A 132 10.51 -40.85 18.53
N GLU A 133 11.80 -41.20 18.50
CA GLU A 133 12.28 -42.60 18.46
C GLU A 133 12.56 -43.14 19.86
N GLU A 134 13.30 -42.40 20.69
CA GLU A 134 13.74 -42.88 22.02
C GLU A 134 12.69 -42.64 23.10
N GLN A 135 11.96 -41.53 23.02
CA GLN A 135 10.93 -41.18 24.00
C GLN A 135 9.51 -41.56 23.56
N GLY A 136 9.32 -41.98 22.30
CA GLY A 136 8.02 -42.34 21.75
C GLY A 136 7.00 -41.20 21.76
N MET A 137 7.45 -39.94 21.82
CA MET A 137 6.56 -38.78 21.96
C MET A 137 5.79 -38.48 20.67
N ASN A 138 4.58 -37.96 20.83
CA ASN A 138 3.80 -37.44 19.71
C ASN A 138 4.30 -36.03 19.31
N ARG A 139 3.87 -35.53 18.15
CA ARG A 139 4.29 -34.21 17.61
C ARG A 139 3.96 -33.06 18.56
N THR A 140 2.82 -33.12 19.25
CA THR A 140 2.39 -32.08 20.18
C THR A 140 3.27 -32.06 21.42
N ASP A 141 3.49 -33.23 22.03
CA ASP A 141 4.34 -33.38 23.21
C ASP A 141 5.79 -33.01 22.92
N THR A 142 6.28 -33.35 21.71
CA THR A 142 7.62 -32.95 21.26
C THR A 142 7.74 -31.44 21.10
N ALA A 143 6.69 -30.78 20.61
CA ALA A 143 6.65 -29.33 20.48
C ALA A 143 6.68 -28.65 21.87
N GLU A 144 5.95 -29.21 22.83
CA GLU A 144 5.95 -28.74 24.23
C GLU A 144 7.30 -28.98 24.92
N ALA A 145 7.89 -30.17 24.78
CA ALA A 145 9.17 -30.53 25.38
C ALA A 145 10.33 -29.67 24.87
N LEU A 146 10.33 -29.32 23.58
CA LEU A 146 11.36 -28.49 22.96
C LEU A 146 11.03 -26.99 23.01
N GLY A 147 9.85 -26.60 23.49
CA GLY A 147 9.40 -25.20 23.54
C GLY A 147 9.29 -24.53 22.16
N VAL A 148 8.97 -25.32 21.12
CA VAL A 148 8.89 -24.85 19.74
C VAL A 148 7.46 -24.98 19.19
N SER A 149 7.17 -24.26 18.11
CA SER A 149 5.85 -24.35 17.49
C SER A 149 5.62 -25.72 16.82
N ARG A 150 4.40 -26.25 16.94
CA ARG A 150 3.99 -27.49 16.25
C ARG A 150 4.17 -27.41 14.72
N ALA A 151 4.01 -26.21 14.15
CA ALA A 151 4.24 -25.98 12.73
C ALA A 151 5.71 -26.20 12.35
N LEU A 152 6.66 -25.76 13.19
CA LEU A 152 8.08 -25.99 12.98
C LEU A 152 8.42 -27.48 13.02
N ILE A 153 7.86 -28.22 13.98
CA ILE A 153 8.01 -29.69 14.06
C ILE A 153 7.46 -30.36 12.80
N SER A 154 6.28 -29.94 12.31
CA SER A 154 5.72 -30.49 11.07
C SER A 154 6.58 -30.19 9.84
N THR A 155 7.24 -29.03 9.79
CA THR A 155 8.18 -28.70 8.71
C THR A 155 9.43 -29.58 8.80
N ILE A 156 10.02 -29.72 9.99
CA ILE A 156 11.19 -30.58 10.22
C ILE A 156 10.86 -32.04 9.87
N GLN A 157 9.67 -32.52 10.25
CA GLN A 157 9.20 -33.85 9.91
C GLN A 157 9.22 -34.10 8.39
N LYS A 158 8.72 -33.14 7.61
CA LYS A 158 8.66 -33.24 6.14
C LYS A 158 10.04 -33.10 5.49
N GLU A 159 10.89 -32.22 6.02
CA GLU A 159 12.21 -31.95 5.47
C GLU A 159 13.21 -33.07 5.76
N PHE A 160 13.13 -33.72 6.93
CA PHE A 160 14.09 -34.72 7.40
C PHE A 160 13.50 -36.14 7.53
N ASP A 161 12.29 -36.36 6.99
CA ASP A 161 11.55 -37.63 6.96
C ASP A 161 11.51 -38.38 8.32
N ILE A 162 11.17 -37.64 9.39
CA ILE A 162 11.10 -38.19 10.75
C ILE A 162 9.73 -38.86 10.97
N LYS A 163 9.73 -40.08 11.50
CA LYS A 163 8.51 -40.82 11.82
C LYS A 163 8.11 -40.59 13.27
N PHE A 164 6.92 -40.04 13.49
CA PHE A 164 6.31 -39.92 14.81
C PHE A 164 5.29 -41.03 15.04
N GLN A 165 5.17 -41.47 16.30
CA GLN A 165 4.07 -42.36 16.70
C GLN A 165 2.72 -41.62 16.61
N ALA A 166 1.66 -42.38 16.36
CA ALA A 166 0.31 -41.82 16.32
C ALA A 166 -0.11 -41.37 17.73
N ALA A 167 -0.78 -40.22 17.81
CA ALA A 167 -1.43 -39.77 19.05
C ALA A 167 -2.38 -40.87 19.54
N GLN A 168 -2.18 -41.37 20.76
CA GLN A 168 -3.22 -42.11 21.47
C GLN A 168 -4.23 -41.13 22.08
#